data_AF-L1P5A7-F1
#
_entry.id   AF-L1P5A7-F1
#
_cell.length_a   1.000
_cell.length_b   1.000
_cell.length_c   1.000
_cell.angle_alpha   90.00
_cell.angle_beta   90.00
_cell.angle_gamma   90.00
#
_symmetry.space_group_name_H-M   'P 1'
#
loop_
_entity.id
_entity.type
_entity.pdbx_description
1 polymer ?
#
loop_
_entity_poly.entity_id
_entity_poly.type
_entity_poly.pdbx_seq_one_letter_code
_entity_poly.pdbx_strand_id
1 'polypeptide(L)'
;MGGCIGVRFFKDLNHTGDGHHMFPRALGDKLGIRDIIEDVKWYPTETKNTASLHKALHDKLKEAGIPFHPKRDNYTGSIDDALNAMDIAYKDFDRDGFLMIDGKKHPDLSPAEAMKKIREHIENELRKRNKYNK
;
A
#
# COMPACT_ATOMS: atom_id res chain seq x y z
N MET A 1 19.28 -27.43 3.67
CA MET A 1 18.16 -27.29 2.72
C MET A 1 17.43 -25.99 3.02
N GLY A 2 17.78 -24.89 2.35
CA GLY A 2 17.16 -23.58 2.55
C GLY A 2 16.15 -23.32 1.45
N GLY A 3 14.87 -23.61 1.69
CA GLY A 3 13.80 -23.31 0.74
C GLY A 3 13.55 -21.80 0.71
N CYS A 4 14.09 -21.11 -0.28
CA CYS A 4 13.70 -19.75 -0.64
C CYS A 4 12.27 -19.76 -1.23
N ILE A 5 11.27 -19.96 -0.38
CA ILE A 5 9.86 -19.72 -0.74
C ILE A 5 9.66 -18.21 -0.62
N GLY A 6 9.78 -17.48 -1.73
CA GLY A 6 9.51 -16.03 -1.68
C GLY A 6 9.43 -15.30 -3.00
N VAL A 7 10.06 -15.79 -4.07
CA VAL A 7 10.17 -15.04 -5.35
C VAL A 7 9.11 -15.47 -6.38
N ARG A 8 8.26 -16.46 -6.08
CA ARG A 8 7.31 -17.02 -7.07
C ARG A 8 5.95 -16.30 -7.21
N PHE A 9 5.62 -15.34 -6.34
CA PHE A 9 4.32 -14.65 -6.37
C PHE A 9 4.40 -13.15 -6.68
N PHE A 10 5.54 -12.51 -6.43
CA PHE A 10 5.71 -11.09 -6.71
C PHE A 10 6.19 -10.92 -8.15
N LYS A 11 5.34 -10.31 -8.98
CA LYS A 11 5.69 -9.91 -10.34
C LYS A 11 6.34 -8.53 -10.31
N ASP A 12 7.11 -8.24 -11.35
CA ASP A 12 7.59 -6.89 -11.62
C ASP A 12 6.40 -5.92 -11.70
N LEU A 13 6.54 -4.78 -11.03
CA LEU A 13 5.61 -3.68 -11.06
C LEU A 13 5.73 -2.97 -12.42
N ASN A 14 4.61 -2.89 -13.15
CA ASN A 14 4.58 -2.28 -14.48
C ASN A 14 3.56 -1.14 -14.56
N HIS A 15 3.80 -0.18 -15.45
CA HIS A 15 2.96 1.03 -15.55
C HIS A 15 1.59 0.79 -16.20
N THR A 16 1.36 -0.38 -16.78
CA THR A 16 0.14 -0.73 -17.52
C THR A 16 -0.66 -1.87 -16.87
N GLY A 17 -0.30 -2.27 -15.64
CA GLY A 17 -0.89 -3.43 -14.95
C GLY A 17 -0.77 -3.33 -13.42
N ASP A 18 -0.07 -4.29 -12.81
CA ASP A 18 0.03 -4.47 -11.36
C ASP A 18 0.98 -3.42 -10.74
N GLY A 19 0.42 -2.26 -10.40
CA GLY A 19 1.04 -1.34 -9.44
C GLY A 19 1.00 -1.91 -8.02
N HIS A 20 1.85 -1.38 -7.14
CA HIS A 20 1.85 -1.74 -5.74
C HIS A 20 0.64 -1.11 -5.04
N HIS A 21 -0.21 -1.95 -4.46
CA HIS A 21 -1.32 -1.49 -3.63
C HIS A 21 -0.75 -1.14 -2.26
N MET A 22 -0.42 0.14 -2.08
CA MET A 22 0.22 0.59 -0.85
C MET A 22 -0.65 0.31 0.38
N PHE A 23 -1.98 0.39 0.21
CA PHE A 23 -2.97 -0.10 1.17
C PHE A 23 -3.50 -1.47 0.70
N PRO A 24 -3.27 -2.57 1.44
CA PRO A 24 -3.73 -3.89 1.01
C PRO A 24 -5.25 -3.95 0.89
N ARG A 25 -5.71 -4.38 -0.28
CA ARG A 25 -7.13 -4.62 -0.63
C ARG A 25 -7.90 -5.41 0.43
N ALA A 26 -7.34 -6.51 0.91
CA ALA A 26 -7.95 -7.35 1.94
C ALA A 26 -8.11 -6.65 3.29
N LEU A 27 -7.23 -5.68 3.59
CA LEU A 27 -7.36 -4.83 4.79
C LEU A 27 -8.44 -3.79 4.57
N GLY A 28 -8.51 -3.19 3.38
CA GLY A 28 -9.59 -2.28 2.99
C GLY A 28 -10.98 -2.92 3.10
N ASP A 29 -11.13 -4.18 2.67
CA ASP A 29 -12.38 -4.95 2.84
C ASP A 29 -12.75 -5.12 4.32
N LYS A 30 -11.75 -5.38 5.16
CA LYS A 30 -11.97 -5.59 6.60
C LYS A 30 -12.34 -4.30 7.33
N LEU A 31 -11.76 -3.18 6.92
CA LEU A 31 -11.99 -1.86 7.51
C LEU A 31 -13.13 -1.08 6.85
N GLY A 32 -13.77 -1.63 5.82
CA GLY A 32 -14.92 -1.02 5.14
C GLY A 32 -14.57 0.20 4.29
N ILE A 33 -13.35 0.26 3.76
CA ILE A 33 -12.84 1.36 2.90
C ILE A 33 -12.34 0.86 1.55
N ARG A 34 -12.74 -0.35 1.13
CA ARG A 34 -12.24 -0.97 -0.09
C ARG A 34 -12.43 -0.08 -1.32
N ASP A 35 -13.58 0.54 -1.42
CA ASP A 35 -13.95 1.43 -2.51
C ASP A 35 -13.13 2.73 -2.57
N ILE A 36 -12.55 3.17 -1.44
CA ILE A 36 -11.68 4.35 -1.35
C ILE A 36 -10.27 4.04 -1.88
N ILE A 37 -9.82 2.78 -1.73
CA ILE A 37 -8.42 2.39 -1.96
C ILE A 37 -8.21 1.48 -3.18
N GLU A 38 -9.27 1.03 -3.84
CA GLU A 38 -9.20 0.06 -4.95
C GLU A 38 -8.35 0.55 -6.13
N ASP A 39 -8.48 1.83 -6.45
CA ASP A 39 -7.81 2.52 -7.55
C ASP A 39 -6.58 3.32 -7.11
N VAL A 40 -6.12 3.09 -5.87
CA VAL A 40 -4.94 3.73 -5.28
C VAL A 40 -3.73 2.80 -5.42
N LYS A 41 -2.81 3.14 -6.33
CA LYS A 41 -1.66 2.29 -6.67
C LYS A 41 -0.41 3.11 -6.92
N TRP A 42 0.72 2.65 -6.39
CA TRP A 42 2.03 3.25 -6.65
C TRP A 42 2.83 2.42 -7.65
N TYR A 43 3.61 3.11 -8.48
CA TYR A 43 4.38 2.51 -9.56
C TYR A 43 5.82 3.03 -9.51
N PRO A 44 6.84 2.16 -9.50
CA PRO A 44 8.24 2.61 -9.57
C PRO A 44 8.54 3.16 -10.96
N THR A 45 9.39 4.18 -11.05
CA THR A 45 9.84 4.74 -12.34
C THR A 45 10.59 3.68 -13.17
N GLU A 46 11.51 2.96 -12.55
CA GLU A 46 12.18 1.79 -13.13
C GLU A 46 11.35 0.53 -12.88
N THR A 47 10.86 -0.10 -13.95
CA THR A 47 9.96 -1.27 -13.88
C THR A 47 10.68 -2.61 -13.91
N LYS A 48 11.93 -2.67 -14.41
CA LYS A 48 12.66 -3.94 -14.55
C LYS A 48 13.18 -4.43 -13.20
N ASN A 49 13.09 -5.74 -12.98
CA ASN A 49 13.61 -6.42 -11.79
C ASN A 49 13.03 -5.85 -10.48
N THR A 50 11.76 -5.45 -10.52
CA THR A 50 11.05 -4.86 -9.38
C THR A 50 10.32 -5.91 -8.54
N ALA A 51 10.35 -7.19 -8.91
CA ALA A 51 9.80 -8.28 -8.10
C ALA A 51 10.42 -8.32 -6.68
N SER A 52 11.72 -8.04 -6.55
CA SER A 52 12.39 -7.95 -5.25
C SER A 52 11.96 -6.72 -4.45
N LEU A 53 11.78 -5.58 -5.12
CA LEU A 53 11.21 -4.36 -4.52
C LEU A 53 9.77 -4.60 -4.04
N HIS A 54 8.94 -5.20 -4.89
CA HIS A 54 7.54 -5.52 -4.59
C HIS A 54 7.45 -6.44 -3.37
N LYS A 55 8.31 -7.47 -3.30
CA LYS A 55 8.44 -8.31 -2.12
C LYS A 55 8.86 -7.50 -0.88
N ALA A 56 9.89 -6.66 -0.99
CA ALA A 56 10.39 -5.87 0.12
C ALA A 56 9.32 -4.92 0.69
N LEU A 57 8.50 -4.30 -0.17
CA LEU A 57 7.37 -3.46 0.24
C LEU A 57 6.36 -4.27 1.07
N HIS A 58 6.00 -5.48 0.62
CA HIS A 58 5.11 -6.37 1.38
C HIS A 58 5.72 -6.91 2.68
N ASP A 59 7.02 -7.22 2.69
CA ASP A 59 7.72 -7.65 3.90
C ASP A 59 7.71 -6.54 4.95
N LYS A 60 7.96 -5.29 4.55
CA LYS A 60 7.94 -4.13 5.45
C LYS A 60 6.56 -3.84 6.03
N LEU A 61 5.50 -3.99 5.24
CA LEU A 61 4.13 -3.95 5.74
C LEU A 61 3.90 -4.99 6.84
N LYS A 62 4.34 -6.24 6.61
CA LYS A 62 4.22 -7.31 7.60
C LYS A 62 5.01 -7.01 8.88
N GLU A 63 6.25 -6.53 8.74
CA GLU A 63 7.09 -6.12 9.87
C GLU A 63 6.44 -4.99 10.68
N ALA A 64 5.73 -4.07 10.03
CA ALA A 64 4.97 -3.01 10.68
C ALA A 64 3.62 -3.46 11.27
N GLY A 65 3.27 -4.75 11.19
CA GLY A 65 2.04 -5.30 11.76
C GLY A 65 0.84 -5.31 10.82
N ILE A 66 1.03 -5.09 9.51
CA ILE A 66 -0.01 -5.25 8.50
C ILE A 66 0.01 -6.68 7.93
N PRO A 67 -0.95 -7.55 8.30
CA PRO A 67 -0.97 -8.92 7.83
C PRO A 67 -1.36 -9.02 6.35
N PHE A 68 -0.83 -10.05 5.67
CA PHE A 68 -1.23 -10.36 4.30
C PHE A 68 -2.68 -10.88 4.21
N HIS A 69 -3.17 -11.55 5.27
CA HIS A 69 -4.55 -12.03 5.36
C HIS A 69 -5.24 -11.49 6.62
N PRO A 70 -5.68 -10.22 6.63
CA PRO A 70 -6.22 -9.58 7.84
C PRO A 70 -7.40 -10.27 8.50
N LYS A 71 -8.23 -10.99 7.73
CA LYS A 71 -9.34 -11.80 8.25
C LYS A 71 -8.85 -13.06 8.97
N ARG A 72 -7.88 -13.77 8.38
CA ARG A 72 -7.31 -15.00 8.95
C ARG A 72 -6.42 -14.71 10.15
N ASP A 73 -5.68 -13.62 10.07
CA ASP A 73 -4.71 -13.21 11.09
C ASP A 73 -5.35 -12.31 12.16
N ASN A 74 -6.70 -12.26 12.22
CA ASN A 74 -7.50 -11.56 13.23
C ASN A 74 -7.06 -10.11 13.51
N TYR A 75 -6.71 -9.33 12.49
CA TYR A 75 -6.36 -7.91 12.65
C TYR A 75 -7.44 -7.12 13.42
N THR A 76 -7.08 -6.39 14.48
CA THR A 76 -8.04 -5.61 15.30
C THR A 76 -7.77 -4.11 15.28
N GLY A 77 -6.74 -3.66 14.55
CA GLY A 77 -6.41 -2.25 14.44
C GLY A 77 -7.46 -1.45 13.68
N SER A 78 -7.47 -0.14 13.93
CA SER A 78 -8.27 0.85 13.22
C SER A 78 -7.65 1.23 11.87
N ILE A 79 -8.34 2.10 11.11
CA ILE A 79 -7.77 2.71 9.90
C ILE A 79 -6.53 3.54 10.25
N ASP A 80 -6.57 4.30 11.36
CA ASP A 80 -5.43 5.12 11.78
C ASP A 80 -4.23 4.25 12.18
N ASP A 81 -4.46 3.13 12.87
CA ASP A 81 -3.40 2.17 13.20
C ASP A 81 -2.76 1.59 11.94
N ALA A 82 -3.59 1.27 10.95
CA ALA A 82 -3.11 0.77 9.67
C ALA A 82 -2.26 1.81 8.93
N LEU A 83 -2.72 3.06 8.87
CA LEU A 83 -2.00 4.15 8.22
C LEU A 83 -0.67 4.44 8.92
N ASN A 84 -0.65 4.44 10.27
CA ASN A 84 0.57 4.64 11.06
C ASN A 84 1.60 3.52 10.81
N ALA A 85 1.15 2.28 10.74
CA ALA A 85 2.00 1.14 10.39
C ALA A 85 2.56 1.25 8.97
N MET A 86 1.75 1.70 8.00
CA MET A 86 2.19 1.92 6.62
C MET A 86 3.20 3.06 6.49
N ASP A 87 3.02 4.17 7.22
CA ASP A 87 4.01 5.25 7.27
C ASP A 87 5.37 4.73 7.75
N ILE A 88 5.38 3.86 8.78
CA ILE A 88 6.60 3.21 9.26
C ILE A 88 7.17 2.24 8.21
N ALA A 89 6.32 1.45 7.54
CA ALA A 89 6.75 0.47 6.55
C ALA A 89 7.44 1.13 5.35
N TYR A 90 6.94 2.28 4.89
CA TYR A 90 7.40 2.92 3.67
C TYR A 90 8.50 3.98 3.87
N LYS A 91 8.79 4.39 5.11
CA LYS A 91 9.72 5.50 5.42
C LYS A 91 11.14 5.33 4.84
N ASP A 92 11.62 4.10 4.70
CA ASP A 92 13.00 3.78 4.33
C ASP A 92 13.18 3.53 2.82
N PHE A 93 12.12 3.66 2.02
CA PHE A 93 12.19 3.47 0.57
C PHE A 93 12.37 4.79 -0.17
N ASP A 94 13.58 5.02 -0.67
CA ASP A 94 13.96 6.21 -1.45
C ASP A 94 13.93 5.94 -2.96
N ARG A 95 12.87 5.29 -3.45
CA ARG A 95 12.76 4.93 -4.87
C ARG A 95 11.72 5.78 -5.57
N ASP A 96 12.13 6.47 -6.62
CA ASP A 96 11.23 7.29 -7.41
C ASP A 96 10.15 6.47 -8.10
N GLY A 97 8.97 7.06 -8.17
CA GLY A 97 7.80 6.49 -8.80
C GLY A 97 6.69 7.50 -8.97
N PHE A 98 5.50 7.00 -9.26
CA PHE A 98 4.29 7.81 -9.32
C PHE A 98 3.14 7.10 -8.63
N LEU A 99 2.26 7.89 -8.03
CA LEU A 99 1.04 7.41 -7.40
C LEU A 99 -0.15 7.68 -8.33
N MET A 100 -1.00 6.69 -8.51
CA MET A 100 -2.33 6.85 -9.11
C MET A 100 -3.36 6.86 -7.97
N ILE A 101 -4.22 7.86 -7.94
CA ILE A 101 -5.40 7.95 -7.06
C ILE A 101 -6.60 8.20 -7.96
N ASP A 102 -7.57 7.29 -8.00
CA ASP A 102 -8.83 7.43 -8.76
C ASP A 102 -8.59 7.86 -10.23
N GLY A 103 -7.58 7.26 -10.88
CA GLY A 103 -7.20 7.56 -12.26
C GLY A 103 -6.35 8.83 -12.45
N LYS A 104 -6.11 9.62 -11.40
CA LYS A 104 -5.24 10.80 -11.43
C LYS A 104 -3.80 10.43 -11.10
N LYS A 105 -2.86 10.81 -11.98
CA LYS A 105 -1.42 10.62 -11.79
C LYS A 105 -0.82 11.73 -10.91
N HIS A 106 -0.04 11.31 -9.93
CA HIS A 106 0.82 12.14 -9.09
C HIS A 106 2.28 11.69 -9.32
N PRO A 107 3.04 12.41 -10.15
CA PRO A 107 4.41 12.03 -10.51
C PRO A 107 5.40 12.32 -9.37
N ASP A 108 6.59 11.70 -9.47
CA ASP A 108 7.79 12.00 -8.68
C ASP A 108 7.58 11.86 -7.17
N LEU A 109 7.07 10.69 -6.77
CA LEU A 109 6.81 10.36 -5.38
C LEU A 109 7.52 9.06 -5.00
N SER A 110 8.31 9.14 -3.93
CA SER A 110 8.76 7.96 -3.18
C SER A 110 7.56 7.26 -2.53
N PRO A 111 7.69 5.97 -2.13
CA PRO A 111 6.66 5.30 -1.33
C PRO A 111 6.27 6.07 -0.07
N ALA A 112 7.22 6.70 0.62
CA ALA A 112 6.94 7.50 1.81
C ALA A 112 6.06 8.73 1.50
N GLU A 113 6.36 9.45 0.41
CA GLU A 113 5.56 10.61 0.00
C GLU A 113 4.21 10.23 -0.58
N ALA A 114 4.17 9.12 -1.32
CA ALA A 114 2.93 8.54 -1.81
C ALA A 114 2.01 8.17 -0.63
N MET A 115 2.54 7.55 0.43
CA MET A 115 1.73 7.18 1.59
C MET A 115 1.09 8.39 2.28
N LYS A 116 1.78 9.53 2.37
CA LYS A 116 1.20 10.78 2.89
C LYS A 116 -0.02 11.22 2.07
N LYS A 117 0.06 11.16 0.74
CA LYS A 117 -1.08 11.49 -0.14
C LYS A 117 -2.23 10.49 -0.01
N ILE A 118 -1.93 9.21 0.17
CA ILE A 118 -2.94 8.17 0.39
C ILE A 118 -3.68 8.42 1.70
N ARG A 119 -2.95 8.76 2.77
CA ARG A 119 -3.54 9.15 4.05
C ARG A 119 -4.49 10.34 3.89
N GLU A 120 -4.04 11.42 3.24
CA GLU A 120 -4.88 12.59 2.95
C GLU A 120 -6.14 12.23 2.16
N HIS A 121 -6.01 11.38 1.13
CA HIS A 121 -7.14 10.89 0.34
C HIS A 121 -8.16 10.14 1.19
N ILE A 122 -7.71 9.16 1.97
CA ILE A 122 -8.57 8.36 2.85
C ILE A 122 -9.26 9.24 3.88
N GLU A 123 -8.53 10.12 4.57
CA GLU A 123 -9.12 11.03 5.54
C GLU A 123 -10.18 11.94 4.92
N ASN A 124 -9.91 12.49 3.73
CA ASN A 124 -10.87 13.34 3.01
C ASN A 124 -12.14 12.57 2.61
N GLU A 125 -12.00 11.36 2.09
CA GLU A 125 -13.14 10.51 1.72
C GLU A 125 -13.94 10.07 2.95
N LEU A 126 -13.30 9.76 4.07
CA LEU A 126 -13.99 9.44 5.32
C LEU A 126 -14.72 10.65 5.92
N ARG A 127 -14.14 11.85 5.84
CA ARG A 127 -14.79 13.11 6.26
C ARG A 127 -16.02 13.41 5.43
N LYS A 128 -15.95 13.28 4.09
CA LYS A 128 -17.10 13.46 3.19
C LYS A 128 -18.26 12.53 3.54
N ARG A 129 -17.95 11.35 4.07
CA ARG A 129 -18.94 10.33 4.44
C ARG A 129 -19.52 10.50 5.85
N ASN A 130 -19.19 11.59 6.57
CA ASN A 130 -19.50 11.78 8.01
C ASN A 130 -19.02 10.61 8.89
N LYS A 131 -17.98 9.87 8.46
CA LYS A 131 -17.41 8.74 9.19
C LYS A 131 -16.14 9.09 9.95
N TYR A 132 -15.72 10.36 9.92
CA TYR A 132 -14.52 10.86 10.57
C TYR A 132 -14.87 12.09 11.42
N ASN A 133 -15.34 11.85 12.64
CA ASN A 133 -15.41 12.88 13.67
C ASN A 133 -14.12 12.77 14.49
N LYS A 134 -13.20 13.70 14.24
CA LYS A 134 -11.98 13.86 15.03
C LYS A 134 -12.33 14.33 16.45
#